data_AF-A0A1H2DE49-F1
#
_entry.id   AF-A0A1H2DE49-F1
#
_cell.length_a   1.000
_cell.length_b   1.000
_cell.length_c   1.000
_cell.angle_alpha   90.00
_cell.angle_beta   90.00
_cell.angle_gamma   90.00
#
_symmetry.space_group_name_H-M   'P 1'
#
loop_
_entity.id
_entity.type
_entity.pdbx_description
1 polymer ?
#
loop_
_entity_poly.entity_id
_entity_poly.type
_entity_poly.pdbx_seq_one_letter_code
_entity_poly.pdbx_strand_id
1 'polypeptide(L)'
;MRTTTRRAAVLVAAGALGLSGLAAASAMAAASPFAGHPVVAATPGPGWSDGMGSGYGKGGSAMMGIGARDGSCLEAPIAAAKGTLSEAQKTTLVAMAQEEKAAHDLYTAFAGKYDAIVFDRIAASEARHLTTVRTLLSRYGVADPTTGEPAGKFSDPAAQASYDTLLAQGQAGQAAALQVGVTVEQTDIADLTAALGGLSAPDVTQVYTQLRMASQHHLAAFQNWSTR
;
A
#
# COMPACT_ATOMS: atom_id res chain seq x y z
N MET A 1 50.07 -53.32 26.25
CA MET A 1 50.80 -53.35 24.96
C MET A 1 50.20 -52.30 24.05
N ARG A 2 51.02 -51.35 23.59
CA ARG A 2 50.68 -50.30 22.62
C ARG A 2 50.80 -50.86 21.21
N THR A 3 49.87 -50.52 20.32
CA THR A 3 50.16 -50.40 18.89
C THR A 3 49.26 -49.34 18.25
N THR A 4 49.85 -48.15 18.14
CA THR A 4 49.53 -47.06 17.21
C THR A 4 49.48 -47.53 15.76
N THR A 5 48.48 -47.11 14.99
CA THR A 5 48.48 -47.17 13.52
C THR A 5 48.58 -45.75 12.94
N ARG A 6 49.24 -45.68 11.78
CA ARG A 6 49.98 -44.54 11.25
C ARG A 6 49.13 -43.62 10.36
N ARG A 7 49.60 -42.37 10.28
CA ARG A 7 49.26 -41.30 9.34
C ARG A 7 49.48 -41.71 7.87
N ALA A 8 48.71 -41.14 6.94
CA ALA A 8 49.24 -40.42 5.76
C ALA A 8 48.12 -39.68 5.02
N ALA A 9 48.48 -38.50 4.51
CA ALA A 9 47.65 -37.51 3.82
C ALA A 9 47.53 -37.77 2.32
N VAL A 10 46.49 -37.20 1.69
CA VAL A 10 46.53 -36.78 0.27
C VAL A 10 45.77 -35.46 0.14
N LEU A 11 46.52 -34.41 -0.23
CA LEU A 11 46.06 -33.17 -0.88
C LEU A 11 46.22 -33.37 -2.40
N VAL A 12 45.73 -32.39 -3.20
CA VAL A 12 45.83 -32.22 -4.67
C VAL A 12 44.50 -32.62 -5.38
N ALA A 13 43.89 -31.87 -6.30
CA ALA A 13 44.26 -30.70 -7.10
C ALA A 13 43.01 -29.93 -7.56
N ALA A 14 43.25 -28.69 -7.98
CA ALA A 14 42.36 -27.80 -8.70
C ALA A 14 42.06 -28.22 -10.16
N GLY A 15 41.00 -27.64 -10.72
CA GLY A 15 40.72 -27.51 -12.15
C GLY A 15 39.26 -27.83 -12.47
N ALA A 16 38.53 -27.15 -13.35
CA ALA A 16 38.75 -25.95 -14.16
C ALA A 16 37.39 -25.64 -14.85
N LEU A 17 37.22 -24.41 -15.35
CA LEU A 17 36.29 -24.01 -16.44
C LEU A 17 34.79 -24.03 -16.06
N GLY A 18 33.99 -22.99 -16.26
CA GLY A 18 34.05 -21.93 -17.26
C GLY A 18 32.71 -21.92 -18.01
N LEU A 19 32.11 -20.73 -18.15
CA LEU A 19 31.02 -20.39 -19.09
C LEU A 19 29.69 -21.09 -18.76
N SER A 20 28.63 -20.37 -18.40
CA SER A 20 27.91 -19.49 -19.31
C SER A 20 26.68 -18.95 -18.56
N GLY A 21 26.26 -17.75 -18.94
CA GLY A 21 25.21 -17.01 -18.25
C GLY A 21 23.91 -17.79 -18.12
N LEU A 22 23.40 -17.82 -16.90
CA LEU A 22 21.99 -17.60 -16.67
C LEU A 22 21.90 -16.23 -16.02
N ALA A 23 21.49 -15.24 -16.80
CA ALA A 23 20.85 -14.08 -16.20
C ALA A 23 19.73 -14.66 -15.34
N ALA A 24 19.90 -14.60 -14.01
CA ALA A 24 18.80 -14.81 -13.11
C ALA A 24 17.77 -13.76 -13.51
N ALA A 25 16.74 -14.19 -14.23
CA ALA A 25 15.50 -13.45 -14.28
C ALA A 25 15.11 -13.29 -12.82
N SER A 26 15.32 -12.10 -12.28
CA SER A 26 14.80 -11.71 -10.98
C SER A 26 13.31 -11.95 -11.09
N ALA A 27 12.85 -13.10 -10.56
CA ALA A 27 11.46 -13.30 -10.27
C ALA A 27 11.12 -12.14 -9.35
N MET A 28 10.41 -11.16 -9.89
CA MET A 28 9.83 -10.08 -9.11
C MET A 28 9.04 -10.79 -8.03
N ALA A 29 9.54 -10.76 -6.79
CA ALA A 29 8.77 -11.14 -5.64
C ALA A 29 7.42 -10.43 -5.81
N ALA A 30 6.33 -11.19 -5.75
CA ALA A 30 5.00 -10.60 -5.74
C ALA A 30 5.06 -9.43 -4.75
N ALA A 31 4.86 -8.21 -5.26
CA ALA A 31 4.96 -7.01 -4.45
C ALA A 31 3.84 -7.14 -3.42
N SER A 32 4.20 -7.50 -2.19
CA SER A 32 3.24 -7.63 -1.11
C SER A 32 2.62 -6.26 -0.85
N PRO A 33 1.38 -6.21 -0.35
CA PRO A 33 0.88 -5.01 0.32
C PRO A 33 1.92 -4.57 1.34
N PHE A 34 2.35 -3.32 1.20
CA PHE A 34 3.34 -2.68 2.05
C PHE A 34 4.79 -3.21 1.97
N ALA A 35 5.16 -4.01 0.96
CA ALA A 35 6.53 -4.49 0.77
C ALA A 35 7.31 -3.64 -0.24
N GLY A 36 7.94 -2.56 0.27
CA GLY A 36 8.84 -1.74 -0.54
C GLY A 36 9.71 -0.75 0.23
N HIS A 37 9.30 -0.33 1.42
CA HIS A 37 10.01 0.71 2.16
C HIS A 37 10.24 0.31 3.63
N PRO A 38 11.50 0.27 4.12
CA PRO A 38 11.74 0.12 5.54
C PRO A 38 11.06 1.28 6.27
N VAL A 39 10.11 0.95 7.14
CA VAL A 39 9.39 1.91 7.98
C VAL A 39 10.38 2.46 9.01
N VAL A 40 11.14 3.49 8.63
CA VAL A 40 11.92 4.28 9.59
C VAL A 40 10.93 5.16 10.35
N ALA A 41 10.87 4.95 11.67
CA ALA A 41 10.12 5.80 12.58
C ALA A 41 10.47 7.27 12.35
N ALA A 42 9.49 8.07 11.91
CA ALA A 42 9.69 9.49 11.67
C ALA A 42 9.93 10.20 13.02
N THR A 43 11.08 10.85 13.15
CA THR A 43 11.35 11.82 14.21
C THR A 43 10.62 13.14 13.91
N PRO A 44 10.09 13.87 14.92
CA PRO A 44 9.41 15.14 14.66
C PRO A 44 10.42 16.24 14.32
N GLY A 45 10.32 16.80 13.11
CA GLY A 45 11.05 18.00 12.69
C GLY A 45 10.22 19.28 12.89
N PRO A 46 10.85 20.45 13.07
CA PRO A 46 10.17 21.69 13.44
C PRO A 46 9.44 22.34 12.26
N GLY A 47 8.25 22.87 12.57
CA GLY A 47 7.30 23.44 11.62
C GLY A 47 7.74 24.74 10.93
N TRP A 48 7.04 25.03 9.84
CA TRP A 48 7.12 26.29 9.12
C TRP A 48 5.71 26.79 8.83
N SER A 49 5.46 28.01 9.30
CA SER A 49 4.27 28.81 9.08
C SER A 49 4.37 29.63 7.78
N ASP A 50 3.20 30.10 7.37
CA ASP A 50 2.91 31.31 6.59
C ASP A 50 2.72 31.20 5.07
N GLY A 51 1.55 31.69 4.63
CA GLY A 51 1.26 31.99 3.23
C GLY A 51 -0.22 32.15 2.88
N MET A 52 -0.90 33.17 3.41
CA MET A 52 -2.24 33.59 2.97
C MET A 52 -2.19 34.22 1.56
N GLY A 53 -3.09 33.80 0.66
CA GLY A 53 -3.32 34.42 -0.65
C GLY A 53 -4.81 34.46 -0.98
N SER A 54 -5.39 35.67 -0.96
CA SER A 54 -6.79 35.96 -1.28
C SER A 54 -6.97 36.12 -2.79
N GLY A 55 -7.95 35.43 -3.37
CA GLY A 55 -8.32 35.54 -4.79
C GLY A 55 -9.80 35.23 -5.00
N TYR A 56 -10.61 36.28 -5.16
CA TYR A 56 -12.02 36.19 -5.51
C TYR A 56 -12.19 35.90 -7.00
N GLY A 57 -12.85 34.80 -7.34
CA GLY A 57 -13.32 34.48 -8.69
C GLY A 57 -14.77 34.00 -8.65
N LYS A 58 -15.69 34.79 -9.20
CA LYS A 58 -17.11 34.40 -9.38
C LYS A 58 -17.25 33.49 -10.61
N GLY A 59 -17.89 32.34 -10.43
CA GLY A 59 -18.47 31.57 -11.53
C GLY A 59 -18.60 30.07 -11.24
N GLY A 60 -19.83 29.57 -11.18
CA GLY A 60 -20.14 28.13 -11.20
C GLY A 60 -20.57 27.53 -9.87
N SER A 61 -21.87 27.62 -9.57
CA SER A 61 -22.50 26.92 -8.45
C SER A 61 -22.60 25.42 -8.74
N ALA A 62 -21.67 24.62 -8.23
CA ALA A 62 -21.88 23.22 -7.86
C ALA A 62 -20.73 22.73 -6.96
N MET A 63 -21.05 22.44 -5.71
CA MET A 63 -20.35 21.50 -4.82
C MET A 63 -18.88 21.82 -4.43
N MET A 64 -18.68 22.91 -3.69
CA MET A 64 -17.47 23.14 -2.87
C MET A 64 -17.95 23.44 -1.45
N GLY A 65 -17.97 22.45 -0.54
CA GLY A 65 -18.45 22.74 0.82
C GLY A 65 -18.44 21.63 1.88
N ILE A 66 -18.19 20.37 1.54
CA ILE A 66 -18.08 19.28 2.53
C ILE A 66 -17.02 18.31 2.00
N GLY A 67 -15.96 17.98 2.75
CA GLY A 67 -15.09 16.85 2.38
C GLY A 67 -13.57 16.99 2.51
N ALA A 68 -13.01 18.17 2.82
CA ALA A 68 -11.54 18.28 2.99
C ALA A 68 -11.04 18.01 4.42
N ARG A 69 -11.94 17.89 5.40
CA ARG A 69 -11.60 17.85 6.85
C ARG A 69 -11.96 16.54 7.53
N ASP A 70 -12.64 15.63 6.83
CA ASP A 70 -13.24 14.42 7.40
C ASP A 70 -12.75 13.11 6.76
N GLY A 71 -11.87 13.16 5.76
CA GLY A 71 -11.32 11.97 5.10
C GLY A 71 -12.29 11.27 4.16
N SER A 72 -13.45 11.87 3.83
CA SER A 72 -14.39 11.30 2.86
C SER A 72 -14.08 11.79 1.44
N CYS A 73 -13.72 10.87 0.55
CA CYS A 73 -13.48 11.16 -0.87
C CYS A 73 -14.71 10.77 -1.71
N LEU A 74 -15.09 11.63 -2.66
CA LEU A 74 -16.06 11.29 -3.71
C LEU A 74 -15.30 10.59 -4.84
N GLU A 75 -15.51 9.30 -5.05
CA GLU A 75 -14.96 8.61 -6.22
C GLU A 75 -15.81 8.88 -7.46
N ALA A 76 -15.14 9.33 -8.53
CA ALA A 76 -15.75 9.51 -9.83
C ALA A 76 -15.68 8.20 -10.63
N PRO A 77 -16.69 7.88 -11.47
CA PRO A 77 -16.65 6.68 -12.30
C PRO A 77 -15.42 6.65 -13.23
N ILE A 78 -14.94 5.45 -13.54
CA ILE A 78 -13.82 5.24 -14.49
C ILE A 78 -14.30 5.57 -15.91
N ALA A 79 -14.01 6.79 -16.36
CA ALA A 79 -14.46 7.34 -17.64
C ALA A 79 -13.43 7.17 -18.75
N ALA A 80 -12.14 7.07 -18.40
CA ALA A 80 -11.08 6.90 -19.37
C ALA A 80 -11.15 5.55 -20.10
N ALA A 81 -10.61 5.54 -21.32
CA ALA A 81 -10.57 4.36 -22.15
C ALA A 81 -9.60 3.31 -21.59
N LYS A 82 -9.96 2.04 -21.73
CA LYS A 82 -9.09 0.91 -21.37
C LYS A 82 -7.84 0.90 -22.23
N GLY A 83 -6.67 0.81 -21.61
CA GLY A 83 -5.41 0.57 -22.33
C GLY A 83 -4.86 -0.84 -22.15
N THR A 84 -3.52 -0.93 -22.09
CA THR A 84 -2.76 -2.18 -21.94
C THR A 84 -1.96 -2.18 -20.64
N LEU A 85 -1.92 -3.32 -19.97
CA LEU A 85 -1.03 -3.57 -18.83
C LEU A 85 -0.09 -4.73 -19.16
N SER A 86 1.17 -4.58 -18.79
CA SER A 86 2.11 -5.69 -18.72
C SER A 86 1.74 -6.66 -17.59
N GLU A 87 2.30 -7.86 -17.59
CA GLU A 87 2.09 -8.81 -16.49
C GLU A 87 2.56 -8.25 -15.15
N ALA A 88 3.67 -7.51 -15.12
CA ALA A 88 4.13 -6.83 -13.91
C ALA A 88 3.10 -5.79 -13.41
N GLN A 89 2.50 -5.00 -14.30
CA GLN A 89 1.48 -4.02 -13.93
C GLN A 89 0.17 -4.68 -13.47
N LYS A 90 -0.17 -5.88 -13.99
CA LYS A 90 -1.29 -6.68 -13.46
C LYS A 90 -0.99 -7.20 -12.07
N THR A 91 0.25 -7.65 -11.80
CA THR A 91 0.68 -8.02 -10.45
C THR A 91 0.58 -6.83 -9.50
N THR A 92 0.99 -5.63 -9.92
CA THR A 92 0.79 -4.42 -9.14
C THR A 92 -0.69 -4.15 -8.86
N LEU A 93 -1.57 -4.33 -9.86
CA LEU A 93 -3.01 -4.15 -9.67
C LEU A 93 -3.61 -5.13 -8.64
N VAL A 94 -3.11 -6.37 -8.59
CA VAL A 94 -3.46 -7.36 -7.56
C VAL A 94 -2.99 -6.89 -6.19
N ALA A 95 -1.77 -6.36 -6.08
CA ALA A 95 -1.22 -5.82 -4.84
C ALA A 95 -2.06 -4.64 -4.32
N MET A 96 -2.42 -3.69 -5.18
CA MET A 96 -3.29 -2.57 -4.82
C MET A 96 -4.63 -3.04 -4.25
N ALA A 97 -5.26 -4.09 -4.81
CA ALA A 97 -6.50 -4.61 -4.25
C ALA A 97 -6.32 -5.16 -2.82
N GLN A 98 -5.21 -5.83 -2.56
CA GLN A 98 -4.92 -6.35 -1.22
C GLN A 98 -4.57 -5.23 -0.23
N GLU A 99 -3.88 -4.19 -0.70
CA GLU A 99 -3.52 -3.00 0.09
C GLU A 99 -4.75 -2.23 0.55
N GLU A 100 -5.67 -1.91 -0.37
CA GLU A 100 -6.94 -1.26 -0.06
C GLU A 100 -7.80 -2.08 0.92
N LYS A 101 -7.83 -3.41 0.75
CA LYS A 101 -8.49 -4.31 1.71
C LYS A 101 -7.80 -4.27 3.08
N ALA A 102 -6.48 -4.26 3.13
CA ALA A 102 -5.74 -4.24 4.38
C ALA A 102 -5.97 -2.93 5.15
N ALA A 103 -5.96 -1.79 4.45
CA ALA A 103 -6.31 -0.50 5.03
C ALA A 103 -7.75 -0.50 5.58
N HIS A 104 -8.72 -0.92 4.77
CA HIS A 104 -10.12 -1.08 5.19
C HIS A 104 -10.26 -1.93 6.47
N ASP A 105 -9.65 -3.12 6.48
CA ASP A 105 -9.80 -4.08 7.56
C ASP A 105 -9.12 -3.58 8.86
N LEU A 106 -7.94 -2.95 8.75
CA LEU A 106 -7.24 -2.34 9.88
C LEU A 106 -8.08 -1.22 10.50
N TYR A 107 -8.57 -0.30 9.67
CA TYR A 107 -9.34 0.85 10.15
C TYR A 107 -10.68 0.42 10.74
N THR A 108 -11.34 -0.58 10.15
CA THR A 108 -12.54 -1.19 10.74
C THR A 108 -12.25 -1.80 12.12
N ALA A 109 -11.12 -2.52 12.26
CA ALA A 109 -10.72 -3.10 13.54
C ALA A 109 -10.40 -2.03 14.60
N PHE A 110 -9.77 -0.92 14.20
CA PHE A 110 -9.46 0.18 15.11
C PHE A 110 -10.69 1.00 15.49
N ALA A 111 -11.62 1.24 14.57
CA ALA A 111 -12.89 1.89 14.85
C ALA A 111 -13.72 1.14 15.91
N GLY A 112 -13.70 -0.19 15.88
CA GLY A 112 -14.35 -1.02 16.90
C GLY A 112 -13.70 -0.96 18.29
N LYS A 113 -12.48 -0.40 18.41
CA LYS A 113 -11.68 -0.41 19.64
C LYS A 113 -11.46 0.99 20.23
N TYR A 114 -11.36 2.02 19.40
CA TYR A 114 -10.97 3.36 19.79
C TYR A 114 -12.03 4.39 19.40
N ASP A 115 -12.27 5.35 20.28
CA ASP A 115 -13.23 6.44 20.04
C ASP A 115 -12.60 7.54 19.15
N ALA A 116 -12.33 7.17 17.91
CA ALA A 116 -11.74 8.05 16.91
C ALA A 116 -12.43 7.82 15.56
N ILE A 117 -13.45 8.64 15.30
CA ILE A 117 -14.31 8.61 14.09
C ILE A 117 -13.52 8.67 12.76
N VAL A 118 -12.24 9.05 12.78
CA VAL A 118 -11.37 9.01 11.59
C VAL A 118 -11.23 7.60 11.04
N PHE A 119 -11.16 6.58 11.90
CA PHE A 119 -11.08 5.18 11.46
C PHE A 119 -12.34 4.76 10.72
N ASP A 120 -13.54 5.05 11.25
CA ASP A 120 -14.81 4.73 10.57
C ASP A 120 -14.91 5.39 9.20
N ARG A 121 -14.53 6.67 9.11
CA ARG A 121 -14.66 7.46 7.89
C ARG A 121 -13.71 6.99 6.80
N ILE A 122 -12.45 6.74 7.16
CA ILE A 122 -11.44 6.30 6.21
C ILE A 122 -11.69 4.85 5.81
N ALA A 123 -12.08 3.95 6.74
CA ALA A 123 -12.50 2.60 6.38
C ALA A 123 -13.62 2.60 5.31
N ALA A 124 -14.60 3.50 5.44
CA ALA A 124 -15.65 3.63 4.43
C ALA A 124 -15.15 4.14 3.07
N SER A 125 -14.07 4.93 3.04
CA SER A 125 -13.38 5.33 1.80
C SER A 125 -12.62 4.15 1.18
N GLU A 126 -11.86 3.39 1.97
CA GLU A 126 -11.09 2.23 1.47
C GLU A 126 -11.97 1.12 0.88
N ALA A 127 -13.18 0.92 1.43
CA ALA A 127 -14.15 0.02 0.82
C ALA A 127 -14.52 0.41 -0.62
N ARG A 128 -14.55 1.73 -0.91
CA ARG A 128 -14.87 2.27 -2.24
C ARG A 128 -13.66 2.18 -3.15
N HIS A 129 -12.47 2.54 -2.68
CA HIS A 129 -11.22 2.34 -3.41
C HIS A 129 -11.04 0.89 -3.86
N LEU A 130 -11.23 -0.08 -2.95
CA LEU A 130 -11.20 -1.50 -3.29
C LEU A 130 -12.23 -1.87 -4.37
N THR A 131 -13.43 -1.29 -4.33
CA THR A 131 -14.45 -1.50 -5.36
C THR A 131 -14.00 -0.95 -6.73
N THR A 132 -13.34 0.19 -6.76
CA THR A 132 -12.77 0.78 -7.97
C THR A 132 -11.61 -0.05 -8.52
N VAL A 133 -10.71 -0.54 -7.66
CA VAL A 133 -9.63 -1.45 -8.06
C VAL A 133 -10.18 -2.78 -8.59
N ARG A 134 -11.21 -3.36 -7.96
CA ARG A 134 -11.92 -4.54 -8.47
C ARG A 134 -12.53 -4.33 -9.85
N THR A 135 -13.01 -3.12 -10.13
CA THR A 135 -13.49 -2.76 -11.47
C THR A 135 -12.36 -2.83 -12.49
N LEU A 136 -11.15 -2.35 -12.16
CA LEU A 136 -9.97 -2.51 -13.02
C LEU A 136 -9.56 -3.98 -13.16
N LEU A 137 -9.51 -4.76 -12.08
CA LEU A 137 -9.18 -6.19 -12.13
C LEU A 137 -10.09 -6.92 -13.13
N SER A 138 -11.40 -6.67 -13.06
CA SER A 138 -12.37 -7.20 -14.01
C SER A 138 -12.13 -6.72 -15.44
N ARG A 139 -11.92 -5.41 -15.66
CA ARG A 139 -11.63 -4.84 -17.00
C ARG A 139 -10.40 -5.46 -17.65
N TYR A 140 -9.41 -5.86 -16.86
CA TYR A 140 -8.15 -6.45 -17.34
C TYR A 140 -8.11 -7.98 -17.31
N GLY A 141 -9.21 -8.65 -16.90
CA GLY A 141 -9.27 -10.11 -16.82
C GLY A 141 -8.32 -10.69 -15.78
N VAL A 142 -8.07 -9.96 -14.69
CA VAL A 142 -7.21 -10.36 -13.58
C VAL A 142 -8.08 -10.84 -12.43
N ALA A 143 -7.71 -11.97 -11.81
CA ALA A 143 -8.43 -12.51 -10.67
C ALA A 143 -8.26 -11.58 -9.45
N ASP A 144 -9.34 -11.36 -8.70
CA ASP A 144 -9.31 -10.60 -7.46
C ASP A 144 -8.88 -11.51 -6.29
N PRO A 145 -7.71 -11.28 -5.66
CA PRO A 145 -7.22 -12.10 -4.56
C PRO A 145 -7.99 -11.88 -3.24
N THR A 146 -8.87 -10.88 -3.21
CA THR A 146 -9.61 -10.48 -2.01
C THR A 146 -11.05 -11.01 -1.98
N THR A 147 -11.52 -11.59 -3.09
CA THR A 147 -12.89 -12.09 -3.20
C THR A 147 -13.10 -13.28 -2.27
N GLY A 148 -14.11 -13.20 -1.41
CA GLY A 148 -14.46 -14.27 -0.46
C GLY A 148 -13.55 -14.36 0.76
N GLU A 149 -12.52 -13.52 0.85
CA GLU A 149 -11.64 -13.47 2.02
C GLU A 149 -12.32 -12.74 3.19
N PRO A 150 -12.38 -13.34 4.40
CA PRO A 150 -12.87 -12.67 5.59
C PRO A 150 -12.04 -11.41 5.95
N ALA A 151 -12.62 -10.56 6.81
CA ALA A 151 -11.89 -9.43 7.39
C ALA A 151 -10.62 -9.91 8.11
N GLY A 152 -9.49 -9.26 7.83
CA GLY A 152 -8.18 -9.60 8.38
C GLY A 152 -7.57 -10.91 7.85
N LYS A 153 -8.11 -11.46 6.76
CA LYS A 153 -7.56 -12.62 6.06
C LYS A 153 -7.11 -12.27 4.64
N PHE A 154 -5.94 -12.80 4.28
CA PHE A 154 -5.29 -12.58 3.00
C PHE A 154 -4.67 -13.89 2.51
N SER A 155 -4.88 -14.20 1.24
CA SER A 155 -4.33 -15.38 0.57
C SER A 155 -2.84 -15.26 0.29
N ASP A 156 -2.31 -14.03 0.16
CA ASP A 156 -0.88 -13.76 0.10
C ASP A 156 -0.27 -13.77 1.52
N PRO A 157 0.69 -14.66 1.81
CA PRO A 157 1.32 -14.74 3.12
C PRO A 157 2.01 -13.46 3.57
N ALA A 158 2.55 -12.68 2.63
CA ALA A 158 3.23 -11.43 2.96
C ALA A 158 2.23 -10.32 3.27
N ALA A 159 1.09 -10.26 2.56
CA ALA A 159 -0.03 -9.40 2.93
C ALA A 159 -0.55 -9.72 4.33
N GLN A 160 -0.74 -11.01 4.64
CA GLN A 160 -1.18 -11.45 5.96
C GLN A 160 -0.19 -11.03 7.06
N ALA A 161 1.12 -11.22 6.83
CA ALA A 161 2.15 -10.83 7.79
C ALA A 161 2.20 -9.32 8.05
N SER A 162 2.07 -8.50 6.99
CA SER A 162 1.97 -7.04 7.12
C SER A 162 0.74 -6.64 7.93
N TYR A 163 -0.42 -7.20 7.60
CA TYR A 163 -1.68 -6.94 8.32
C TYR A 163 -1.57 -7.30 9.81
N ASP A 164 -1.10 -8.51 10.12
CA ASP A 164 -0.98 -9.00 11.50
C ASP A 164 -0.03 -8.11 12.32
N THR A 165 1.07 -7.66 11.70
CA THR A 165 2.04 -6.76 12.33
C THR A 165 1.44 -5.40 12.64
N LEU A 166 0.79 -4.77 11.65
CA LEU A 166 0.17 -3.44 11.80
C LEU A 166 -1.00 -3.48 12.78
N LEU A 167 -1.80 -4.55 12.75
CA LEU A 167 -2.90 -4.74 13.70
C LEU A 167 -2.36 -4.84 15.13
N ALA A 168 -1.33 -5.66 15.36
CA ALA A 168 -0.73 -5.81 16.69
C ALA A 168 -0.14 -4.49 17.21
N GLN A 169 0.52 -3.70 16.35
CA GLN A 169 1.02 -2.37 16.70
C GLN A 169 -0.12 -1.42 17.08
N GLY A 170 -1.17 -1.34 16.26
CA GLY A 170 -2.29 -0.45 16.52
C GLY A 170 -3.13 -0.88 17.74
N GLN A 171 -3.14 -2.16 18.09
CA GLN A 171 -3.82 -2.66 19.30
C GLN A 171 -3.16 -2.23 20.62
N ALA A 172 -1.93 -1.71 20.59
CA ALA A 172 -1.23 -1.20 21.78
C ALA A 172 -1.87 0.08 22.36
N GLY A 173 -2.60 0.85 21.55
CA GLY A 173 -3.35 2.02 22.01
C GLY A 173 -3.80 2.92 20.86
N GLN A 174 -4.70 3.86 21.15
CA GLN A 174 -5.26 4.76 20.12
C GLN A 174 -4.17 5.57 19.38
N ALA A 175 -3.18 6.09 20.10
CA ALA A 175 -2.06 6.80 19.50
C ALA A 175 -1.24 5.90 18.55
N ALA A 176 -1.02 4.63 18.93
CA ALA A 176 -0.34 3.67 18.08
C ALA A 176 -1.17 3.32 16.83
N ALA A 177 -2.49 3.19 16.96
CA ALA A 177 -3.38 2.97 15.83
C ALA A 177 -3.41 4.15 14.84
N LEU A 178 -3.40 5.39 15.34
CA LEU A 178 -3.30 6.57 14.49
C LEU A 178 -1.95 6.61 13.75
N GLN A 179 -0.87 6.20 14.41
CA GLN A 179 0.45 6.06 13.77
C GLN A 179 0.47 4.95 12.72
N VAL A 180 -0.21 3.82 12.96
CA VAL A 180 -0.42 2.78 11.94
C VAL A 180 -1.18 3.35 10.74
N GLY A 181 -2.22 4.16 10.98
CA GLY A 181 -2.91 4.92 9.94
C GLY A 181 -1.94 5.75 9.09
N VAL A 182 -1.11 6.58 9.73
CA VAL A 182 -0.06 7.37 9.04
C VAL A 182 0.87 6.48 8.21
N THR A 183 1.32 5.35 8.76
CA THR A 183 2.22 4.44 8.05
C THR A 183 1.57 3.82 6.82
N VAL A 184 0.35 3.32 6.94
CA VAL A 184 -0.40 2.71 5.83
C VAL A 184 -0.57 3.72 4.68
N GLU A 185 -1.03 4.94 4.98
CA GLU A 185 -1.27 5.95 3.94
C GLU A 185 0.03 6.45 3.28
N GLN A 186 1.14 6.51 4.03
CA GLN A 186 2.44 6.86 3.43
C GLN A 186 2.92 5.80 2.45
N THR A 187 2.71 4.53 2.80
CA THR A 187 3.08 3.42 1.94
C THR A 187 2.22 3.38 0.68
N ASP A 188 0.90 3.54 0.82
CA ASP A 188 -0.01 3.56 -0.33
C ASP A 188 0.29 4.71 -1.31
N ILE A 189 0.59 5.91 -0.79
CA ILE A 189 1.06 7.03 -1.62
C ILE A 189 2.35 6.67 -2.38
N ALA A 190 3.29 5.99 -1.73
CA ALA A 190 4.56 5.60 -2.35
C ALA A 190 4.36 4.55 -3.44
N ASP A 191 3.55 3.52 -3.15
CA ASP A 191 3.28 2.42 -4.06
C ASP A 191 2.47 2.88 -5.27
N LEU A 192 1.44 3.73 -5.08
CA LEU A 192 0.71 4.37 -6.18
C LEU A 192 1.59 5.30 -7.02
N THR A 193 2.52 6.05 -6.38
CA THR A 193 3.47 6.91 -7.11
C THR A 193 4.38 6.07 -8.00
N ALA A 194 4.88 4.93 -7.50
CA ALA A 194 5.68 4.01 -8.29
C ALA A 194 4.86 3.36 -9.42
N ALA A 195 3.63 2.93 -9.11
CA ALA A 195 2.74 2.24 -10.05
C ALA A 195 2.27 3.13 -11.22
N LEU A 196 2.24 4.45 -11.03
CA LEU A 196 1.96 5.42 -12.09
C LEU A 196 3.06 5.48 -13.17
N GLY A 197 4.27 4.98 -12.88
CA GLY A 197 5.39 4.96 -13.81
C GLY A 197 5.19 4.00 -14.99
N GLY A 198 5.32 4.51 -16.23
CA GLY A 198 5.33 3.67 -17.43
C GLY A 198 3.98 3.05 -17.82
N LEU A 199 2.86 3.56 -17.29
CA LEU A 199 1.52 3.14 -17.71
C LEU A 199 1.19 3.62 -19.14
N SER A 200 0.58 2.72 -19.91
CA SER A 200 -0.08 3.03 -21.19
C SER A 200 -1.61 2.80 -21.11
N ALA A 201 -2.13 2.82 -19.89
CA ALA A 201 -3.50 2.50 -19.52
C ALA A 201 -4.20 3.73 -18.91
N PRO A 202 -4.90 4.55 -19.71
CA PRO A 202 -5.50 5.80 -19.23
C PRO A 202 -6.51 5.61 -18.09
N ASP A 203 -7.28 4.52 -18.10
CA ASP A 203 -8.18 4.12 -17.02
C ASP A 203 -7.45 3.79 -15.72
N VAL A 204 -6.34 3.07 -15.79
CA VAL A 204 -5.51 2.77 -14.60
C VAL A 204 -4.82 4.03 -14.09
N THR A 205 -4.28 4.86 -14.98
CA THR A 205 -3.71 6.17 -14.62
C THR A 205 -4.74 7.06 -13.92
N GLN A 206 -5.99 7.09 -14.42
CA GLN A 206 -7.08 7.82 -13.80
C GLN A 206 -7.29 7.33 -12.35
N VAL A 207 -7.48 6.03 -12.16
CA VAL A 207 -7.77 5.45 -10.84
C VAL A 207 -6.60 5.65 -9.87
N TYR A 208 -5.37 5.30 -10.24
CA TYR A 208 -4.21 5.44 -9.35
C TYR A 208 -3.95 6.89 -8.96
N THR A 209 -4.23 7.85 -9.85
CA THR A 209 -4.15 9.27 -9.52
C THR A 209 -5.21 9.66 -8.49
N GLN A 210 -6.43 9.12 -8.60
CA GLN A 210 -7.52 9.40 -7.66
C GLN A 210 -7.24 8.80 -6.28
N LEU A 211 -6.86 7.52 -6.23
CA LEU A 211 -6.47 6.83 -4.99
C LEU A 211 -5.36 7.60 -4.29
N ARG A 212 -4.27 7.95 -5.00
CA ARG A 212 -3.13 8.65 -4.40
C ARG A 212 -3.52 9.99 -3.78
N MET A 213 -4.44 10.72 -4.42
CA MET A 213 -4.98 11.96 -3.87
C MET A 213 -5.83 11.71 -2.62
N ALA A 214 -6.63 10.63 -2.60
CA ALA A 214 -7.41 10.22 -1.44
C ALA A 214 -6.50 9.82 -0.26
N SER A 215 -5.47 9.01 -0.49
CA SER A 215 -4.49 8.59 0.53
C SER A 215 -3.73 9.79 1.11
N GLN A 216 -3.46 10.83 0.31
CA GLN A 216 -2.94 12.10 0.83
C GLN A 216 -3.91 12.81 1.79
N HIS A 217 -5.21 12.76 1.51
CA HIS A 217 -6.23 13.31 2.41
C HIS A 217 -6.37 12.46 3.68
N HIS A 218 -6.31 11.14 3.58
CA HIS A 218 -6.32 10.23 4.72
C HIS A 218 -5.10 10.45 5.61
N LEU A 219 -3.90 10.54 5.03
CA LEU A 219 -2.66 10.85 5.73
C LEU A 219 -2.78 12.15 6.53
N ALA A 220 -3.27 13.22 5.91
CA ALA A 220 -3.49 14.49 6.58
C ALA A 220 -4.53 14.35 7.71
N ALA A 221 -5.59 13.55 7.52
CA ALA A 221 -6.59 13.31 8.54
C ALA A 221 -5.99 12.57 9.75
N PHE A 222 -5.22 11.50 9.55
CA PHE A 222 -4.54 10.79 10.63
C PHE A 222 -3.54 11.69 11.37
N GLN A 223 -2.72 12.46 10.65
CA GLN A 223 -1.78 13.41 11.26
C GLN A 223 -2.50 14.45 12.12
N ASN A 224 -3.62 15.01 11.64
CA ASN A 224 -4.42 15.95 12.41
C ASN A 224 -5.09 15.32 13.64
N TRP A 225 -5.42 14.03 13.59
CA TRP A 225 -5.95 13.30 14.73
C TRP A 225 -4.88 12.98 15.77
N SER A 226 -3.65 12.68 15.33
CA SER A 226 -2.51 12.39 16.21
C SER A 226 -2.07 13.57 17.08
N THR A 227 -2.52 14.79 16.78
CA THR A 227 -2.19 16.01 17.55
C THR A 227 -3.33 16.47 18.48
N ARG A 228 -4.42 15.71 18.59
CA ARG A 228 -5.54 16.02 19.49
C ARG A 228 -5.29 15.48 20.90
#